data_AF-A0A524MII1-F1
#
_entry.id   AF-A0A524MII1-F1
#
_cell.length_a   1.000
_cell.length_b   1.000
_cell.length_c   1.000
_cell.angle_alpha   90.00
_cell.angle_beta   90.00
_cell.angle_gamma   90.00
#
_symmetry.space_group_name_H-M   'P 1'
#
loop_
_entity.id
_entity.type
_entity.pdbx_description
1 polymer ?
#
loop_
_entity_poly.entity_id
_entity_poly.type
_entity_poly.pdbx_seq_one_letter_code
_entity_poly.pdbx_strand_id
1 'polypeptide(L)' 'MTEEKWKIVGGSVYRLAEVFEGMIEAVSHARELKEKHHVFLSKTKEGCWAVYWRSKEPTIECEPKYYSV' A
#
# COMPACT_ATOMS: atom_id res chain seq x y z
N MET A 1 17.68 4.49 -8.79
CA MET A 1 16.37 3.91 -9.17
C MET A 1 15.37 4.31 -8.10
N THR A 2 14.24 4.90 -8.48
CA THR A 2 13.20 5.34 -7.54
C THR A 2 11.99 4.45 -7.74
N GLU A 3 11.94 3.35 -6.98
CA GLU A 3 10.71 2.59 -6.83
C GLU A 3 9.60 3.54 -6.37
N GLU A 4 8.42 3.41 -6.97
CA GLU A 4 7.26 4.22 -6.60
C GLU A 4 6.89 3.90 -5.15
N LYS A 5 7.29 4.78 -4.22
CA LYS A 5 7.08 4.58 -2.78
C LYS A 5 5.59 4.51 -2.39
N TRP A 6 4.73 5.06 -3.23
CA TRP A 6 3.30 5.19 -2.99
C TRP A 6 2.51 4.93 -4.27
N LYS A 7 1.31 4.38 -4.11
CA LYS A 7 0.40 4.11 -5.22
C LYS A 7 -1.03 4.48 -4.86
N ILE A 8 -1.72 5.17 -5.77
CA ILE A 8 -3.13 5.53 -5.61
C ILE A 8 -3.99 4.48 -6.30
N VAL A 9 -4.90 3.87 -5.53
CA VAL A 9 -5.85 2.87 -6.04
C VAL A 9 -7.23 3.20 -5.49
N GLY A 10 -8.19 3.51 -6.37
CA GLY A 10 -9.55 3.85 -5.97
C GLY A 10 -9.64 5.01 -4.98
N GLY A 11 -8.86 6.08 -5.20
CA GLY A 11 -8.81 7.26 -4.32
C GLY A 11 -8.07 7.03 -2.99
N SER A 12 -7.53 5.84 -2.76
CA SER A 12 -6.79 5.49 -1.54
C SER A 12 -5.30 5.42 -1.79
N VAL A 13 -4.50 5.91 -0.85
CA VAL A 13 -3.04 5.83 -0.92
C VAL A 13 -2.57 4.53 -0.28
N TYR A 14 -1.76 3.78 -1.02
CA TYR A 14 -1.05 2.60 -0.54
C TYR A 14 0.45 2.86 -0.53
N ARG A 15 1.13 2.36 0.49
CA ARG A 15 2.58 2.44 0.65
C ARG A 15 3.25 1.20 0.09
N LEU A 16 4.39 1.34 -0.56
CA LEU A 16 5.23 0.21 -0.94
C LEU A 16 5.72 -0.52 0.32
N ALA A 17 5.46 -1.83 0.39
CA ALA A 17 6.07 -2.73 1.37
C ALA A 17 7.41 -3.22 0.83
N GLU A 18 7.37 -3.92 -0.31
CA GLU A 18 8.54 -4.60 -0.87
C GLU A 18 8.33 -4.92 -2.36
N VAL A 19 9.43 -5.15 -3.09
CA VAL A 19 9.46 -5.53 -4.50
C VAL A 19 10.13 -6.88 -4.64
N PHE A 20 9.51 -7.78 -5.40
CA PHE A 20 9.97 -9.16 -5.62
C PHE A 20 10.17 -9.40 -7.11
N GLU A 21 11.18 -10.18 -7.49
CA GLU A 21 11.34 -10.62 -8.88
C GLU A 21 10.26 -11.66 -9.24
N GLY A 22 9.92 -12.53 -8.28
CA GLY A 22 8.97 -13.62 -8.45
C GLY A 22 7.54 -13.28 -8.03
N MET A 23 6.56 -13.69 -8.85
CA MET A 23 5.13 -13.53 -8.53
C MET A 23 4.74 -14.31 -7.25
N ILE A 24 5.30 -15.51 -7.07
CA ILE A 24 4.94 -16.40 -5.95
C ILE A 24 5.32 -15.75 -4.61
N GLU A 25 6.53 -15.21 -4.52
CA GLU A 25 7.03 -14.53 -3.31
C GLU A 25 6.17 -13.30 -2.99
N ALA A 26 5.88 -12.46 -3.99
CA ALA A 26 5.01 -11.30 -3.83
C ALA A 26 3.60 -11.69 -3.34
N VAL A 27 3.04 -12.77 -3.87
CA VAL A 27 1.70 -13.26 -3.45
C VAL A 27 1.72 -13.81 -2.03
N SER A 28 2.76 -14.56 -1.65
CA SER A 28 2.92 -15.05 -0.28
C SER A 28 3.02 -13.89 0.71
N HIS A 29 3.88 -12.91 0.43
CA HIS A 29 4.01 -11.71 1.28
C HIS A 29 2.71 -10.90 1.34
N ALA A 30 2.03 -10.73 0.21
CA ALA A 30 0.75 -10.04 0.15
C ALA A 30 -0.34 -10.74 0.99
N ARG A 31 -0.32 -12.08 1.08
CA ARG A 31 -1.27 -12.84 1.91
C ARG A 31 -1.06 -12.58 3.39
N GLU A 32 0.20 -12.59 3.85
CA GLU A 32 0.54 -12.29 5.25
C GLU A 32 0.10 -10.86 5.63
N LEU A 33 0.38 -9.87 4.77
CA LEU A 33 -0.03 -8.48 5.01
C LEU A 33 -1.57 -8.31 5.05
N LYS A 34 -2.31 -9.09 4.25
CA LYS A 34 -3.76 -8.97 4.09
C LYS A 34 -4.53 -9.28 5.38
N GLU A 35 -3.92 -9.98 6.33
CA GLU A 35 -4.53 -10.22 7.64
C GLU A 35 -4.85 -8.90 8.36
N LYS A 36 -3.92 -7.93 8.32
CA LYS A 36 -4.02 -6.65 9.05
C LYS A 36 -4.23 -5.44 8.15
N HIS A 37 -3.97 -5.55 6.86
CA HIS A 37 -3.93 -4.42 5.92
C HIS A 37 -4.79 -4.68 4.67
N HIS A 38 -5.17 -3.61 3.96
CA HIS A 38 -5.53 -3.75 2.55
C HIS A 38 -4.24 -3.82 1.75
N VAL A 39 -4.22 -4.68 0.72
CA VAL A 39 -3.01 -4.98 -0.06
C VAL A 39 -3.32 -4.84 -1.54
N PHE A 40 -2.34 -4.33 -2.29
CA PHE A 40 -2.41 -4.19 -3.74
C PHE A 40 -1.10 -4.69 -4.37
N LEU A 41 -1.22 -5.53 -5.39
CA LEU A 41 -0.09 -6.04 -6.16
C LEU A 41 -0.02 -5.32 -7.50
N SER A 42 1.17 -4.89 -7.89
CA SER A 42 1.41 -4.27 -9.19
C SER A 42 2.66 -4.82 -9.82
N LYS A 43 2.61 -5.12 -11.12
CA LYS A 43 3.81 -5.33 -11.91
C LYS A 43 4.51 -3.98 -12.16
N THR A 44 5.82 -3.92 -11.97
CA THR A 44 6.65 -2.74 -12.28
C THR A 44 7.02 -2.74 -13.77
N LYS A 45 7.58 -1.63 -14.26
CA LYS A 45 8.05 -1.52 -15.66
C LYS A 45 9.19 -2.49 -15.99
N GLU A 46 9.94 -2.90 -14.96
CA GLU A 46 11.08 -3.82 -15.06
C GLU A 46 10.64 -5.29 -14.99
N GLY A 47 9.34 -5.55 -14.77
CA GLY A 47 8.79 -6.90 -14.73
C GLY A 47 8.70 -7.52 -13.34
N CYS A 48 9.23 -6.86 -12.31
CA CYS A 48 9.11 -7.24 -10.90
C CYS A 48 7.69 -6.99 -10.37
N TRP A 49 7.41 -7.53 -9.19
CA TRP A 49 6.14 -7.45 -8.47
C TRP A 49 6.29 -6.61 -7.21
N ALA A 50 5.67 -5.44 -7.21
CA ALA A 50 5.62 -4.56 -6.06
C ALA A 50 4.35 -4.84 -5.22
N VAL A 51 4.55 -5.06 -3.92
CA VAL A 51 3.48 -5.22 -2.93
C VAL A 51 3.27 -3.89 -2.22
N TYR A 52 2.04 -3.39 -2.26
CA TYR A 52 1.64 -2.17 -1.57
C TYR A 52 0.60 -2.47 -0.50
N TRP A 53 0.58 -1.69 0.57
CA TRP A 53 -0.36 -1.86 1.67
C TRP A 53 -0.90 -0.53 2.20
N ARG A 54 -2.05 -0.59 2.87
CA ARG A 54 -2.55 0.49 3.74
C ARG A 54 -3.25 -0.11 4.95
N SER A 55 -3.27 0.63 6.05
CA SER A 55 -4.04 0.25 7.24
C SER A 55 -5.53 0.06 6.90
N LYS A 56 -6.15 -0.94 7.54
CA LYS A 56 -7.61 -1.14 7.57
C LYS A 56 -8.30 -0.15 8.52
N GLU A 57 -7.56 0.78 9.12
CA GLU A 57 -8.07 1.71 10.11
C GLU A 57 -9.34 2.42 9.63
N PRO A 58 -10.29 2.65 10.56
CA PRO A 58 -11.54 3.33 10.26
C PRO A 58 -11.21 4.74 9.78
N THR A 59 -12.04 5.24 8.86
CA THR A 59 -12.05 6.64 8.41
C THR A 59 -11.76 7.55 9.60
N ILE A 60 -10.61 8.23 9.56
CA ILE A 60 -10.26 9.27 10.53
C ILE A 60 -11.41 10.28 10.47
N GLU A 61 -12.20 10.39 11.53
CA GLU A 61 -13.09 11.52 11.70
C GLU A 61 -12.18 12.73 11.87
N CYS A 62 -12.05 13.52 10.80
CA CYS A 62 -11.38 14.80 10.86
C CYS A 62 -12.22 15.73 11.74
N GLU A 63 -12.03 15.69 13.05
CA GLU A 63 -12.62 16.69 13.93
C GLU A 63 -11.93 18.03 13.66
N PRO A 64 -12.67 19.07 13.25
CA PRO A 64 -12.09 20.39 13.04
C PRO A 64 -11.54 20.90 14.38
N LYS A 65 -10.21 21.06 14.46
CA LYS A 65 -9.58 21.79 15.55
C LYS A 65 -9.90 23.28 15.36
N TYR A 66 -10.90 23.77 16.06
CA TYR A 66 -11.13 25.21 16.18
C TYR A 66 -9.98 25.79 17.00
N TYR A 67 -9.06 26.48 16.33
CA TYR A 67 -8.11 27.35 17.02
C TYR A 67 -8.83 28.66 17.32
N SER A 68 -9.02 28.96 18.60
CA SER A 68 -9.41 30.31 19.04
C SER A 68 -8.26 31.27 18.78
N VAL A 69 -8.50 32.26 17.91
CA VAL A 69 -7.59 33.39 17.65
C VAL A 69 -7.75 34.42 18.76
#